data_AF-A0A7W5Z270-F1
#
_entry.id   AF-A0A7W5Z270-F1
#
_cell.length_a   1.000
_cell.length_b   1.000
_cell.length_c   1.000
_cell.angle_alpha   90.00
_cell.angle_beta   90.00
_cell.angle_gamma   90.00
#
_symmetry.space_group_name_H-M   'P 1'
#
loop_
_entity.id
_entity.type
_entity.pdbx_description
1 polymer ?
#
loop_
_entity_poly.entity_id
_entity_poly.type
_entity_poly.pdbx_seq_one_letter_code
_entity_poly.pdbx_strand_id
1 'polypeptide(L)'
;MSGKDSYILLVSSLPDLGGFLEAHVPPISRSQIEERLGMLSSEDRAELEAMVDVLSWEHLRIGDDDATVLARANKVMASLSSETLRHLFRDRLEIRTVITALRKRYAGEDAPAPQTPWGYGRFRETIRANWSDPAFGISRAFPWVIEARDKLESGDTAGMERIILKAVWDSIDRYADNHTFDLEAVAIYLLRWSVVDNWAHYDTAAATTRFSHLLDEALTDAIPTFEAVP
;
A
#
# COMPACT_ATOMS: atom_id res chain seq x y z
N MET A 1 -5.84 -3.15 -34.00
CA MET A 1 -4.59 -3.47 -33.28
C MET A 1 -4.74 -4.86 -32.72
N SER A 2 -3.75 -5.74 -32.90
CA SER A 2 -3.73 -7.02 -32.16
C SER A 2 -3.57 -6.72 -30.67
N GLY A 3 -4.16 -7.53 -29.78
CA GLY A 3 -4.03 -7.30 -28.33
C GLY A 3 -2.58 -7.19 -27.87
N LYS A 4 -1.67 -7.94 -28.51
CA LYS A 4 -0.22 -7.88 -28.24
C LYS A 4 0.43 -6.54 -28.62
N ASP A 5 -0.03 -5.90 -29.70
CA ASP A 5 0.51 -4.61 -30.14
C ASP A 5 0.11 -3.48 -29.16
N SER A 6 -1.09 -3.57 -28.58
CA SER A 6 -1.56 -2.64 -27.54
C SER A 6 -0.66 -2.68 -26.30
N TYR A 7 -0.31 -3.88 -25.83
CA TYR A 7 0.57 -4.03 -24.67
C TYR A 7 1.99 -3.52 -24.92
N ILE A 8 2.55 -3.80 -26.09
CA ILE A 8 3.88 -3.30 -26.46
C ILE A 8 3.90 -1.76 -26.46
N LEU A 9 2.92 -1.13 -27.12
CA LEU A 9 2.84 0.33 -27.19
C LEU A 9 2.62 0.94 -25.80
N LEU A 10 1.71 0.36 -25.02
CA LEU A 10 1.39 0.83 -23.68
C LEU A 10 2.62 0.78 -22.77
N VAL A 11 3.23 -0.39 -22.60
CA VAL A 11 4.39 -0.56 -21.70
C VAL A 11 5.57 0.30 -22.17
N SER A 12 5.82 0.39 -23.48
CA SER A 12 6.89 1.24 -24.01
C SER A 12 6.63 2.75 -23.83
N SER A 13 5.37 3.16 -23.62
CA SER A 13 4.99 4.55 -23.38
C SER A 13 5.06 4.97 -21.90
N LEU A 14 5.26 4.00 -21.01
CA LEU A 14 5.37 4.21 -19.57
C LEU A 14 6.84 4.48 -19.21
N PRO A 15 7.14 5.57 -18.48
CA PRO A 15 8.51 5.87 -18.06
C PRO A 15 8.99 4.88 -17.01
N ASP A 16 10.30 4.66 -16.95
CA ASP A 16 10.89 3.86 -15.88
C ASP A 16 10.67 4.53 -14.50
N LEU A 17 10.26 3.73 -13.52
CA LEU A 17 10.06 4.16 -12.14
C LEU A 17 11.35 4.11 -11.32
N GLY A 18 12.38 3.43 -11.82
CA GLY A 18 13.60 3.13 -11.06
C GLY A 18 13.39 2.11 -9.95
N GLY A 19 14.38 1.99 -9.08
CA GLY A 19 14.32 1.16 -7.88
C GLY A 19 13.41 1.74 -6.79
N PHE A 20 13.20 0.95 -5.72
CA PHE A 20 12.36 1.34 -4.59
C PHE A 20 12.78 2.70 -4.01
N LEU A 21 11.88 3.69 -4.14
CA LEU A 21 12.04 5.07 -3.65
C LEU A 21 13.31 5.78 -4.17
N GLU A 22 13.81 5.42 -5.35
CA GLU A 22 14.86 6.19 -6.03
C GLU A 22 14.31 7.53 -6.56
N ALA A 23 13.06 7.53 -7.03
CA ALA A 23 12.36 8.74 -7.43
C ALA A 23 11.61 9.36 -6.23
N HIS A 24 11.78 10.67 -6.03
CA HIS A 24 11.04 11.44 -5.01
C HIS A 24 9.57 11.68 -5.39
N VAL A 25 9.26 11.71 -6.68
CA VAL A 25 7.92 11.93 -7.24
C VAL A 25 7.75 10.99 -8.43
N PRO A 26 6.55 10.41 -8.67
CA PRO A 26 6.35 9.57 -9.84
C PRO A 26 6.65 10.31 -11.16
N PRO A 27 7.33 9.66 -12.13
CA PRO A 27 7.70 10.28 -13.42
C PRO A 27 6.52 10.52 -14.37
N ILE A 28 5.33 10.04 -14.00
CA ILE A 28 4.08 10.17 -14.74
C ILE A 28 2.95 10.37 -13.73
N SER A 29 2.01 11.25 -14.05
CA SER A 29 0.84 11.48 -13.20
C SER A 29 -0.24 10.40 -13.37
N ARG A 30 -1.15 10.31 -12.39
CA ARG A 30 -2.29 9.38 -12.45
C ARG A 30 -3.15 9.56 -13.71
N SER A 31 -3.48 10.79 -14.07
CA SER A 31 -4.31 11.09 -15.25
C SER A 31 -3.63 10.67 -16.55
N GLN A 32 -2.31 10.84 -16.64
CA GLN A 32 -1.51 10.40 -17.79
C GLN A 32 -1.43 8.88 -17.91
N ILE A 33 -1.46 8.15 -16.78
CA ILE A 33 -1.61 6.69 -16.79
C ILE A 33 -2.99 6.30 -17.30
N GLU A 34 -4.05 6.91 -16.76
CA GLU A 34 -5.43 6.61 -17.15
C GLU A 34 -5.71 6.86 -18.64
N GLU A 35 -5.11 7.91 -19.21
CA GLU A 35 -5.13 8.18 -20.64
C GLU A 35 -4.50 7.03 -21.44
N ARG A 36 -3.31 6.57 -21.04
CA ARG A 36 -2.60 5.46 -21.70
C ARG A 36 -3.34 4.13 -21.55
N LEU A 37 -3.98 3.87 -20.40
CA LEU A 37 -4.81 2.68 -20.19
C LEU A 37 -6.02 2.63 -21.15
N GLY A 38 -6.36 3.73 -21.83
CA GLY A 38 -7.31 3.74 -22.94
C GLY A 38 -6.92 2.86 -24.14
N MET A 39 -5.67 2.41 -24.23
CA MET A 39 -5.19 1.47 -25.26
C MET A 39 -5.57 0.00 -24.98
N LEU A 40 -5.97 -0.32 -23.75
CA LEU A 40 -6.38 -1.67 -23.35
C LEU A 40 -7.78 -1.99 -23.86
N SER A 41 -8.10 -3.30 -23.91
CA SER A 41 -9.48 -3.71 -24.07
C SER A 41 -10.32 -3.27 -22.87
N SER A 42 -11.64 -3.12 -23.06
CA SER A 42 -12.53 -2.75 -21.95
C SER A 42 -12.54 -3.79 -20.82
N GLU A 43 -12.30 -5.06 -21.16
CA GLU A 43 -12.23 -6.16 -20.20
C GLU A 43 -10.96 -6.08 -19.35
N ASP A 44 -9.80 -5.99 -20.00
CA ASP A 44 -8.49 -5.86 -19.34
C ASP A 44 -8.44 -4.62 -18.45
N ARG A 45 -8.94 -3.49 -18.96
CA ARG A 45 -9.00 -2.24 -18.20
C ARG A 45 -9.87 -2.37 -16.96
N ALA A 46 -11.07 -2.95 -17.10
CA ALA A 46 -11.98 -3.14 -15.98
C ALA A 46 -11.39 -4.09 -14.91
N GLU A 47 -10.66 -5.13 -15.34
CA GLU A 47 -9.96 -6.04 -14.43
C GLU A 47 -8.89 -5.31 -13.61
N LEU A 48 -8.03 -4.51 -14.26
CA LEU A 48 -7.00 -3.74 -13.58
C LEU A 48 -7.58 -2.67 -12.65
N GLU A 49 -8.63 -1.96 -13.09
CA GLU A 49 -9.30 -0.94 -12.29
C GLU A 49 -9.92 -1.56 -11.03
N ALA A 50 -10.61 -2.70 -11.16
CA ALA A 50 -11.20 -3.41 -10.02
C ALA A 50 -10.13 -3.88 -9.01
N MET A 51 -8.99 -4.37 -9.52
CA MET A 51 -7.86 -4.76 -8.68
C MET A 51 -7.25 -3.57 -7.94
N VAL A 52 -6.91 -2.50 -8.65
CA VAL A 52 -6.25 -1.30 -8.08
C VAL A 52 -7.14 -0.60 -7.07
N ASP A 53 -8.44 -0.53 -7.32
CA ASP A 53 -9.40 0.12 -6.42
C ASP A 53 -9.45 -0.57 -5.04
N VAL A 54 -9.52 -1.91 -5.01
CA VAL A 54 -9.48 -2.65 -3.73
C VAL A 54 -8.12 -2.52 -3.02
N LEU A 55 -7.04 -2.42 -3.78
CA LEU A 55 -5.69 -2.28 -3.23
C LEU A 55 -5.29 -0.84 -2.87
N SER A 56 -6.15 0.14 -3.15
CA SER A 56 -5.83 1.55 -2.93
C SER A 56 -5.61 1.84 -1.46
N TRP A 57 -4.65 2.72 -1.18
CA TRP A 57 -4.20 3.01 0.17
C TRP A 57 -5.18 3.86 0.98
N GLU A 58 -6.09 4.57 0.32
CA GLU A 58 -7.19 5.28 0.97
C GLU A 58 -8.07 4.29 1.76
N HIS A 59 -8.35 3.12 1.19
CA HIS A 59 -9.08 2.03 1.86
C HIS A 59 -8.28 1.35 2.99
N LEU A 60 -6.99 1.64 3.17
CA LEU A 60 -6.17 1.17 4.31
C LEU A 60 -6.22 2.12 5.52
N ARG A 61 -6.71 3.34 5.33
CA ARG A 61 -6.78 4.39 6.37
C ARG A 61 -8.18 4.52 6.97
N ILE A 62 -9.21 4.08 6.25
CA ILE A 62 -10.61 4.22 6.65
C ILE A 62 -11.07 2.94 7.38
N GLY A 63 -11.74 3.12 8.52
CA GLY A 63 -12.36 2.06 9.32
C GLY A 63 -13.62 1.48 8.66
N ASP A 64 -13.50 1.07 7.40
CA ASP A 64 -14.55 0.34 6.70
C ASP A 64 -14.84 -0.97 7.44
N ASP A 65 -16.09 -1.42 7.36
CA ASP A 65 -16.47 -2.75 7.85
C ASP A 65 -15.63 -3.83 7.16
N ASP A 66 -14.83 -4.54 7.97
CA ASP A 66 -13.92 -5.60 7.52
C ASP A 66 -14.65 -6.63 6.64
N ALA A 67 -15.91 -6.95 6.94
CA ALA A 67 -16.69 -7.93 6.17
C ALA A 67 -17.00 -7.42 4.76
N THR A 68 -17.35 -6.14 4.61
CA THR A 68 -17.62 -5.50 3.31
C THR A 68 -16.36 -5.44 2.44
N VAL A 69 -15.23 -5.06 3.04
CA VAL A 69 -13.93 -5.03 2.33
C VAL A 69 -13.54 -6.43 1.86
N LEU A 70 -13.72 -7.45 2.71
CA LEU A 70 -13.40 -8.84 2.37
C LEU A 70 -14.33 -9.40 1.29
N ALA A 71 -15.63 -9.07 1.32
CA ALA A 71 -16.56 -9.46 0.27
C ALA A 71 -16.14 -8.88 -1.09
N ARG A 72 -15.75 -7.61 -1.12
CA ARG A 72 -15.24 -6.94 -2.32
C ARG A 72 -13.96 -7.59 -2.83
N ALA A 73 -13.01 -7.85 -1.95
CA ALA A 73 -11.76 -8.53 -2.28
C ALA A 73 -12.00 -9.93 -2.85
N ASN A 74 -12.89 -10.72 -2.24
CA ASN A 74 -13.22 -12.06 -2.75
C ASN A 74 -13.86 -12.01 -4.14
N LYS A 75 -14.73 -11.03 -4.40
CA LYS A 75 -15.35 -10.84 -5.72
C LYS A 75 -14.29 -10.54 -6.78
N VAL A 76 -13.37 -9.61 -6.50
CA VAL A 76 -12.27 -9.28 -7.42
C VAL A 76 -11.36 -10.48 -7.63
N MET A 77 -10.92 -11.14 -6.56
CA MET A 77 -10.07 -12.34 -6.65
C MET A 77 -10.65 -13.42 -7.57
N ALA A 78 -11.97 -13.64 -7.51
CA ALA A 78 -12.65 -14.61 -8.35
C ALA A 78 -12.79 -14.19 -9.82
N SER A 79 -12.75 -12.89 -10.12
CA SER A 79 -12.85 -12.37 -11.49
C SER A 79 -11.50 -12.21 -12.19
N LEU A 80 -10.39 -12.20 -11.44
CA LEU A 80 -9.06 -12.07 -12.04
C LEU A 80 -8.80 -13.26 -12.99
N SER A 81 -8.37 -12.96 -14.21
CA SER A 81 -8.16 -13.92 -15.30
C SER A 81 -6.85 -14.70 -15.13
N SER A 82 -5.80 -14.00 -14.68
CA SER A 82 -4.43 -14.52 -14.55
C SER A 82 -4.08 -14.97 -13.13
N GLU A 83 -3.32 -16.06 -13.02
CA GLU A 83 -2.80 -16.50 -11.72
C GLU A 83 -1.76 -15.53 -11.15
N THR A 84 -0.97 -14.85 -11.99
CA THR A 84 -0.04 -13.82 -11.53
C THR A 84 -0.80 -12.65 -10.89
N LEU A 85 -1.91 -12.20 -11.51
CA LEU A 85 -2.74 -11.15 -10.94
C LEU A 85 -3.35 -11.59 -9.59
N ARG A 86 -3.83 -12.84 -9.50
CA ARG A 86 -4.31 -13.41 -8.22
C ARG A 86 -3.22 -13.45 -7.16
N HIS A 87 -1.98 -13.76 -7.53
CA HIS A 87 -0.84 -13.75 -6.61
C HIS A 87 -0.50 -12.33 -6.14
N LEU A 88 -0.35 -11.37 -7.05
CA LEU A 88 -0.10 -9.96 -6.71
C LEU A 88 -1.18 -9.41 -5.77
N PHE A 89 -2.44 -9.67 -6.10
CA PHE A 89 -3.59 -9.24 -5.31
C PHE A 89 -3.62 -9.89 -3.92
N ARG A 90 -3.38 -11.20 -3.84
CA ARG A 90 -3.32 -11.96 -2.58
C ARG A 90 -2.20 -11.47 -1.68
N ASP A 91 -0.99 -11.34 -2.21
CA ASP A 91 0.17 -10.93 -1.42
C ASP A 91 -0.05 -9.54 -0.81
N ARG A 92 -0.64 -8.62 -1.58
CA ARG A 92 -0.99 -7.28 -1.09
C ARG A 92 -2.02 -7.31 0.03
N LEU A 93 -3.06 -8.14 -0.09
CA LEU A 93 -4.09 -8.31 0.93
C LEU A 93 -3.56 -9.02 2.18
N GLU A 94 -2.64 -9.98 2.04
CA GLU A 94 -1.97 -10.63 3.18
C GLU A 94 -1.09 -9.62 3.94
N ILE A 95 -0.33 -8.77 3.23
CA ILE A 95 0.41 -7.66 3.85
C ILE A 95 -0.54 -6.74 4.63
N ARG A 96 -1.70 -6.38 4.07
CA ARG A 96 -2.73 -5.59 4.76
C ARG A 96 -3.18 -6.25 6.06
N THR A 97 -3.48 -7.55 6.04
CA THR A 97 -3.87 -8.31 7.24
C THR A 97 -2.82 -8.22 8.35
N VAL A 98 -1.54 -8.34 7.98
CA VAL A 98 -0.43 -8.24 8.94
C VAL A 98 -0.34 -6.85 9.56
N ILE A 99 -0.50 -5.78 8.76
CA ILE A 99 -0.51 -4.40 9.26
C ILE A 99 -1.71 -4.16 10.19
N THR A 100 -2.89 -4.65 9.83
CA THR A 100 -4.09 -4.56 10.68
C THR A 100 -3.83 -5.23 12.03
N ALA A 101 -3.23 -6.42 12.05
CA ALA A 101 -2.88 -7.11 13.28
C ALA A 101 -1.89 -6.31 14.16
N LEU A 102 -0.83 -5.76 13.55
CA LEU A 102 0.13 -4.91 14.25
C LEU A 102 -0.56 -3.69 14.91
N ARG A 103 -1.41 -2.99 14.15
CA ARG A 103 -2.13 -1.81 14.64
C ARG A 103 -3.11 -2.14 15.76
N LYS A 104 -3.90 -3.21 15.62
CA LYS A 104 -4.83 -3.67 16.66
C LYS A 104 -4.10 -4.02 17.95
N ARG A 105 -3.01 -4.78 17.86
CA ARG A 105 -2.21 -5.12 19.04
C ARG A 105 -1.59 -3.88 19.69
N TYR A 106 -1.06 -2.95 18.89
CA TYR A 106 -0.52 -1.69 19.42
C TYR A 106 -1.59 -0.83 20.11
N ALA A 107 -2.83 -0.86 19.63
CA ALA A 107 -3.98 -0.24 20.29
C ALA A 107 -4.45 -0.97 21.57
N GLY A 108 -3.78 -2.06 21.96
CA GLY A 108 -4.15 -2.88 23.12
C GLY A 108 -5.38 -3.76 22.90
N GLU A 109 -5.82 -3.95 21.65
CA GLU A 109 -6.91 -4.86 21.34
C GLU A 109 -6.49 -6.34 21.53
N ASP A 110 -7.45 -7.14 22.00
CA ASP A 110 -7.31 -8.58 22.06
C ASP A 110 -7.27 -9.21 20.66
N ALA A 111 -6.81 -10.46 20.61
CA ALA A 111 -6.88 -11.25 19.39
C ALA A 111 -8.34 -11.31 18.88
N PRO A 112 -8.57 -11.16 17.57
CA PRO A 112 -9.92 -11.26 17.01
C PRO A 112 -10.59 -12.59 17.38
N ALA A 113 -11.90 -12.54 17.60
CA ALA A 113 -12.67 -13.72 17.98
C ALA A 113 -12.55 -14.84 16.92
N PRO A 114 -12.61 -16.12 17.33
CA PRO A 114 -12.57 -17.24 16.39
C PRO A 114 -13.66 -17.10 15.32
N GLN A 115 -13.31 -17.45 14.08
CA GLN A 115 -14.21 -17.39 12.91
C GLN A 115 -14.70 -15.98 12.49
N THR A 116 -14.21 -14.90 13.12
CA THR A 116 -14.52 -13.54 12.65
C THR A 116 -13.71 -13.19 11.39
N PRO A 117 -14.34 -12.66 10.33
CA PRO A 117 -13.65 -12.14 9.15
C PRO A 117 -13.02 -10.77 9.44
N TRP A 118 -11.80 -10.76 9.99
CA TRP A 118 -11.05 -9.54 10.35
C TRP A 118 -9.87 -9.22 9.41
N GLY A 119 -9.63 -10.09 8.42
CA GLY A 119 -8.50 -9.97 7.51
C GLY A 119 -8.62 -10.96 6.35
N TYR A 120 -7.68 -10.88 5.42
CA TYR A 120 -7.61 -11.70 4.22
C TYR A 120 -6.44 -12.70 4.27
N GLY A 121 -6.62 -13.86 3.62
CA GLY A 121 -5.55 -14.79 3.32
C GLY A 121 -5.23 -15.81 4.42
N ARG A 122 -4.16 -16.58 4.19
CA ARG A 122 -3.87 -17.83 4.91
C ARG A 122 -3.34 -17.65 6.33
N PHE A 123 -2.80 -16.47 6.64
CA PHE A 123 -2.12 -16.23 7.91
C PHE A 123 -3.04 -15.76 9.04
N ARG A 124 -4.33 -15.49 8.77
CA ARG A 124 -5.26 -14.97 9.78
C ARG A 124 -5.30 -15.85 11.03
N GLU A 125 -5.45 -17.15 10.84
CA GLU A 125 -5.59 -18.06 11.97
C GLU A 125 -4.26 -18.24 12.71
N THR A 126 -3.14 -18.27 11.98
CA THR A 126 -1.80 -18.26 12.59
C THR A 126 -1.59 -17.01 13.42
N ILE A 127 -1.94 -15.83 12.90
CA ILE A 127 -1.77 -14.57 13.62
C ILE A 127 -2.62 -14.54 14.88
N ARG A 128 -3.90 -14.93 14.77
CA ARG A 128 -4.82 -15.01 15.91
C ARG A 128 -4.30 -15.95 17.00
N ALA A 129 -3.83 -17.14 16.62
CA ALA A 129 -3.33 -18.14 17.56
C ALA A 129 -2.02 -17.73 18.25
N ASN A 130 -1.23 -16.84 17.63
CA ASN A 130 0.07 -16.40 18.12
C ASN A 130 0.06 -14.90 18.47
N TRP A 131 -1.06 -14.34 18.95
CA TRP A 131 -1.22 -12.90 19.17
C TRP A 131 -0.14 -12.28 20.08
N SER A 132 0.29 -13.05 21.10
CA SER A 132 1.33 -12.65 22.06
C SER A 132 2.76 -12.79 21.50
N ASP A 133 2.97 -13.54 20.42
CA ASP A 133 4.27 -13.63 19.77
C ASP A 133 4.58 -12.30 19.07
N PRO A 134 5.76 -11.67 19.31
CA PRO A 134 6.21 -10.46 18.64
C PRO A 134 5.95 -10.39 17.13
N ALA A 135 6.12 -11.51 16.43
CA ALA A 135 5.94 -11.62 15.00
C ALA A 135 4.72 -12.45 14.60
N PHE A 136 3.79 -12.72 15.52
CA PHE A 136 2.59 -13.51 15.26
C PHE A 136 2.86 -14.92 14.68
N GLY A 137 4.07 -15.46 14.88
CA GLY A 137 4.49 -16.74 14.28
C GLY A 137 4.67 -16.72 12.75
N ILE A 138 4.78 -15.54 12.11
CA ILE A 138 4.84 -15.40 10.64
C ILE A 138 6.14 -14.80 10.11
N SER A 139 7.20 -14.67 10.92
CA SER A 139 8.48 -14.05 10.52
C SER A 139 9.10 -14.66 9.27
N ARG A 140 8.88 -15.96 8.99
CA ARG A 140 9.40 -16.61 7.79
C ARG A 140 8.73 -16.08 6.51
N ALA A 141 7.43 -15.80 6.57
CA ALA A 141 6.67 -15.28 5.44
C ALA A 141 6.77 -13.75 5.33
N PHE A 142 6.84 -13.06 6.48
CA PHE A 142 6.94 -11.61 6.57
C PHE A 142 8.13 -11.22 7.45
N PRO A 143 9.37 -11.28 6.93
CA PRO A 143 10.58 -11.02 7.71
C PRO A 143 10.65 -9.59 8.28
N TRP A 144 9.90 -8.66 7.69
CA TRP A 144 9.82 -7.25 8.08
C TRP A 144 8.93 -6.98 9.31
N VAL A 145 8.16 -7.97 9.80
CA VAL A 145 7.13 -7.75 10.84
C VAL A 145 7.71 -7.20 12.15
N ILE A 146 8.86 -7.73 12.60
CA ILE A 146 9.49 -7.27 13.84
C ILE A 146 9.94 -5.81 13.71
N GLU A 147 10.59 -5.47 12.61
CA GLU A 147 11.06 -4.12 12.37
C GLU A 147 9.88 -3.13 12.29
N ALA A 148 8.80 -3.49 11.59
CA ALA A 148 7.60 -2.66 11.52
C ALA A 148 6.94 -2.46 12.89
N ARG A 149 6.91 -3.49 13.74
CA ARG A 149 6.44 -3.38 15.13
C ARG A 149 7.30 -2.41 15.92
N ASP A 150 8.62 -2.52 15.86
CA ASP A 150 9.54 -1.67 16.62
C ASP A 150 9.39 -0.19 16.21
N LYS A 151 9.15 0.07 14.92
CA LYS A 151 8.81 1.41 14.42
C LYS A 151 7.46 1.92 14.92
N LEU A 152 6.45 1.05 14.95
CA LEU A 152 5.14 1.40 15.50
C LEU A 152 5.22 1.73 17.00
N GLU A 153 5.93 0.92 17.78
CA GLU A 153 6.09 1.09 19.24
C GLU A 153 6.92 2.33 19.61
N SER A 154 7.88 2.72 18.78
CA SER A 154 8.68 3.94 18.96
C SER A 154 7.99 5.21 18.45
N GLY A 155 6.79 5.10 17.86
CA GLY A 155 6.09 6.22 17.25
C GLY A 155 6.69 6.72 15.92
N ASP A 156 7.68 6.01 15.36
CA ASP A 156 8.29 6.31 14.06
C ASP A 156 7.37 5.86 12.91
N THR A 157 6.29 6.62 12.72
CA THR A 157 5.28 6.36 11.69
C THR A 157 5.87 6.38 10.28
N ALA A 158 6.87 7.23 10.03
CA ALA A 158 7.55 7.33 8.73
C ALA A 158 8.41 6.10 8.45
N GLY A 159 9.15 5.64 9.45
CA GLY A 159 9.92 4.41 9.39
C GLY A 159 9.03 3.18 9.18
N MET A 160 7.91 3.09 9.89
CA MET A 160 6.94 2.01 9.70
C MET A 160 6.38 2.01 8.27
N GLU A 161 5.96 3.17 7.77
CA GLU A 161 5.42 3.31 6.42
C GLU A 161 6.45 2.88 5.36
N ARG A 162 7.71 3.32 5.50
CA ARG A 162 8.80 2.93 4.60
C ARG A 162 9.00 1.41 4.56
N ILE A 163 8.97 0.73 5.72
CA ILE A 163 9.10 -0.73 5.81
C ILE A 163 7.94 -1.41 5.08
N ILE A 164 6.71 -0.92 5.28
CA ILE A 164 5.53 -1.49 4.64
C ILE A 164 5.60 -1.31 3.12
N LEU A 165 5.93 -0.10 2.65
CA LEU A 165 6.07 0.18 1.22
C LEU A 165 7.15 -0.69 0.58
N LYS A 166 8.26 -0.94 1.29
CA LYS A 166 9.31 -1.86 0.84
C LYS A 166 8.80 -3.30 0.74
N ALA A 167 8.07 -3.77 1.75
CA ALA A 167 7.48 -5.10 1.74
C ALA A 167 6.50 -5.30 0.58
N VAL A 168 5.71 -4.27 0.26
CA VAL A 168 4.81 -4.27 -0.90
C VAL A 168 5.62 -4.30 -2.19
N TRP A 169 6.62 -3.44 -2.34
CA TRP A 169 7.50 -3.41 -3.51
C TRP A 169 8.15 -4.77 -3.77
N ASP A 170 8.77 -5.36 -2.74
CA ASP A 170 9.41 -6.67 -2.83
C ASP A 170 8.43 -7.80 -3.16
N SER A 171 7.16 -7.65 -2.76
CA SER A 171 6.13 -8.61 -3.14
C SER A 171 5.77 -8.56 -4.61
N ILE A 172 5.78 -7.35 -5.20
CA ILE A 172 5.51 -7.14 -6.62
C ILE A 172 6.69 -7.65 -7.46
N ASP A 173 7.92 -7.37 -7.01
CA ASP A 173 9.15 -7.70 -7.75
C ASP A 173 9.32 -9.21 -7.97
N ARG A 174 8.79 -10.06 -7.08
CA ARG A 174 8.79 -11.53 -7.26
C ARG A 174 8.14 -12.01 -8.56
N TYR A 175 7.26 -11.20 -9.15
CA TYR A 175 6.50 -11.54 -10.35
C TYR A 175 6.99 -10.79 -11.59
N ALA A 176 7.85 -9.78 -11.45
CA ALA A 176 8.20 -8.87 -12.54
C ALA A 176 9.01 -9.52 -13.68
N ASP A 177 9.93 -10.42 -13.36
CA ASP A 177 10.92 -10.93 -14.32
C ASP A 177 10.33 -11.74 -15.50
N ASN A 178 9.08 -12.20 -15.38
CA ASN A 178 8.42 -13.03 -16.40
C ASN A 178 7.44 -12.24 -17.29
N HIS A 179 7.29 -10.93 -17.08
CA HIS A 179 6.28 -10.11 -17.72
C HIS A 179 6.90 -8.87 -18.35
N THR A 180 6.74 -8.72 -19.67
CA THR A 180 7.34 -7.61 -20.42
C THR A 180 6.32 -6.83 -21.23
N PHE A 181 5.43 -7.51 -21.97
CA PHE A 181 4.45 -6.87 -22.85
C PHE A 181 3.10 -7.61 -22.80
N ASP A 182 2.54 -7.69 -21.60
CA ASP A 182 1.26 -8.35 -21.30
C ASP A 182 0.48 -7.55 -20.23
N LEU A 183 -0.68 -8.06 -19.86
CA LEU A 183 -1.56 -7.43 -18.87
C LEU A 183 -0.89 -7.32 -17.50
N GLU A 184 -0.16 -8.37 -17.12
CA GLU A 184 0.57 -8.47 -15.87
C GLU A 184 1.68 -7.43 -15.77
N ALA A 185 2.43 -7.17 -16.84
CA ALA A 185 3.43 -6.10 -16.88
C ALA A 185 2.80 -4.73 -16.58
N VAL A 186 1.62 -4.47 -17.14
CA VAL A 186 0.86 -3.24 -16.85
C VAL A 186 0.41 -3.20 -15.39
N ALA A 187 -0.14 -4.30 -14.87
CA ALA A 187 -0.55 -4.41 -13.46
C ALA A 187 0.62 -4.13 -12.50
N ILE A 188 1.77 -4.77 -12.74
CA ILE A 188 3.00 -4.61 -11.97
C ILE A 188 3.45 -3.15 -11.97
N TYR A 189 3.42 -2.51 -13.14
CA TYR A 189 3.73 -1.09 -13.27
C TYR A 189 2.79 -0.23 -12.41
N LEU A 190 1.47 -0.42 -12.52
CA LEU A 190 0.48 0.34 -11.76
C LEU A 190 0.67 0.19 -10.24
N LEU A 191 0.96 -1.04 -9.79
CA LEU A 191 1.19 -1.32 -8.37
C LEU A 191 2.49 -0.67 -7.87
N ARG A 192 3.60 -0.75 -8.62
CA ARG A 192 4.84 -0.04 -8.28
C ARG A 192 4.66 1.47 -8.29
N TRP A 193 3.97 2.00 -9.30
CA TRP A 193 3.65 3.42 -9.38
C TRP A 193 2.87 3.88 -8.15
N SER A 194 1.89 3.08 -7.70
CA SER A 194 1.15 3.40 -6.47
C SER A 194 2.07 3.46 -5.24
N VAL A 195 3.09 2.60 -5.14
CA VAL A 195 4.04 2.66 -4.01
C VAL A 195 4.83 3.97 -4.02
N VAL A 196 5.33 4.40 -5.18
CA VAL A 196 6.06 5.67 -5.33
C VAL A 196 5.16 6.85 -5.03
N ASP A 197 3.94 6.85 -5.57
CA ASP A 197 2.95 7.90 -5.37
C ASP A 197 2.58 8.08 -3.89
N ASN A 198 2.39 6.97 -3.17
CA ASN A 198 2.08 7.03 -1.73
C ASN A 198 3.24 7.57 -0.90
N TRP A 199 4.48 7.21 -1.23
CA TRP A 199 5.64 7.77 -0.55
C TRP A 199 5.74 9.28 -0.77
N ALA A 200 5.55 9.75 -2.00
CA ALA A 200 5.58 11.17 -2.33
C ALA A 200 4.50 11.97 -1.56
N HIS A 201 3.29 11.42 -1.45
CA HIS A 201 2.22 12.03 -0.65
C HIS A 201 2.52 12.03 0.84
N TYR A 202 3.12 10.95 1.37
CA TYR A 202 3.52 10.87 2.77
C TYR A 202 4.58 11.93 3.11
N ASP A 203 5.62 12.08 2.29
CA ASP A 203 6.66 13.08 2.50
C ASP A 203 6.11 14.51 2.42
N THR A 204 5.19 14.77 1.47
CA THR A 204 4.51 16.07 1.33
C THR A 204 3.67 16.41 2.57
N ALA A 205 2.88 15.45 3.07
CA ALA A 205 2.09 15.64 4.29
C ALA A 205 3.00 15.83 5.52
N ALA A 206 4.07 15.04 5.65
CA ALA A 206 5.04 15.15 6.73
C ALA A 206 5.80 16.49 6.68
N ALA A 207 6.13 17.00 5.50
CA ALA A 207 6.75 18.30 5.31
C ALA A 207 5.81 19.44 5.70
N THR A 208 4.53 19.34 5.32
CA THR A 208 3.50 20.33 5.68
C THR A 208 3.31 20.41 7.20
N THR A 209 3.18 19.26 7.88
CA THR A 209 3.06 19.21 9.34
C THR A 209 4.28 19.80 10.04
N ARG A 210 5.50 19.46 9.58
CA ARG A 210 6.75 20.04 10.10
C ARG A 210 6.80 21.55 9.92
N PHE A 211 6.41 22.05 8.75
CA PHE A 211 6.36 23.48 8.47
C PHE A 211 5.36 24.19 9.38
N SER A 212 4.14 23.65 9.55
CA SER A 212 3.14 24.23 10.46
C SER A 212 3.62 24.27 11.90
N HIS A 213 4.29 23.21 12.38
CA HIS A 213 4.85 23.18 13.73
C HIS A 213 5.93 24.25 13.93
N LEU A 214 6.83 24.42 12.96
CA LEU A 214 7.85 25.47 12.99
C LEU A 214 7.23 26.88 12.95
N LEU A 215 6.12 27.05 12.22
CA LEU A 215 5.40 28.32 12.15
C LEU A 215 4.71 28.63 13.49
N ASP A 216 4.08 27.63 14.11
CA ASP A 216 3.43 27.76 15.42
C ASP A 216 4.46 28.04 16.54
N GLU A 217 5.62 27.37 16.52
CA GLU A 217 6.73 27.66 17.43
C GLU A 217 7.25 29.09 17.24
N ALA A 218 7.50 29.51 15.99
CA ALA A 218 7.97 30.86 15.68
C ALA A 218 6.95 31.96 16.02
N LEU A 219 5.65 31.68 15.89
CA LEU A 219 4.58 32.61 16.27
C LEU A 219 4.39 32.68 17.79
N THR A 220 4.65 31.60 18.52
CA THR A 220 4.60 31.58 19.99
C THR A 220 5.74 32.37 20.61
N ASP A 221 6.95 32.28 20.04
CA ASP A 221 8.10 33.10 20.43
C ASP A 221 7.96 34.58 20.04
N ALA A 222 7.05 34.91 19.11
CA ALA A 222 6.84 36.27 18.62
C ALA A 222 5.77 37.06 19.40
N ILE A 223 5.12 36.51 20.44
CA ILE A 223 4.20 37.26 21.31
C ILE A 223 5.01 37.87 22.47
N PRO A 224 5.31 39.18 22.47
CA PRO A 224 5.89 39.81 23.64
C PRO A 224 4.80 39.85 24.72
N THR A 225 5.12 39.32 25.89
CA THR A 225 4.34 39.54 27.11
C THR A 225 4.32 41.05 27.35
N PHE A 226 3.23 41.73 27.02
CA PHE A 226 3.02 43.10 27.47
C PHE A 226 2.81 43.04 28.98
N GLU A 227 3.91 43.19 29.73
CA GLU A 227 3.85 43.53 31.14
C GLU A 227 3.10 44.86 31.25
N ALA A 228 1.94 44.82 31.90
CA ALA A 228 1.26 46.00 32.36
C ALA A 228 2.15 46.67 33.43
N VAL A 229 2.81 47.76 33.04
CA VAL A 229 3.53 48.67 33.94
C VAL A 229 2.47 49.51 34.69
N PRO A 230 2.63 49.71 36.02
CA PRO A 230 1.54 49.88 36.99
C PRO A 230 0.70 51.16 36.90
#